data_AF-A0A5B8RLV1-F1
#
_entry.id   AF-A0A5B8RLV1-F1
#
_cell.length_a   1.000
_cell.length_b   1.000
_cell.length_c   1.000
_cell.angle_alpha   90.00
_cell.angle_beta   90.00
_cell.angle_gamma   90.00
#
_symmetry.space_group_name_H-M   'P 1'
#
loop_
_entity.id
_entity.type
_entity.pdbx_description
1 polymer ?
#
loop_
_entity_poly.entity_id
_entity_poly.type
_entity_poly.pdbx_seq_one_letter_code
_entity_poly.pdbx_strand_id
1 'polypeptide(L)'
;MIVAEGIGAGPALALAERCGPAPRLVLIGCWQSPPARLCPSRFLTAGLPPEAIAGIAPLEDAGIPARVASRAGEPGCFEGEVMEMLQHYLAGLTPEEARAVPLAACLPAGALATEVDGLRGVLAGVELARLPPGDGQ
;
A
#
# COMPACT_ATOMS: atom_id res chain seq x y z
N MET A 1 0.49 -8.39 -2.56
CA MET A 1 0.16 -6.98 -2.26
C MET A 1 1.40 -6.29 -1.76
N ILE A 2 1.46 -4.97 -1.92
CA ILE A 2 2.53 -4.16 -1.35
C ILE A 2 1.88 -3.07 -0.50
N VAL A 3 2.38 -2.87 0.72
CA VAL A 3 2.02 -1.74 1.57
C VAL A 3 3.26 -0.94 1.89
N ALA A 4 3.15 0.38 1.88
CA ALA A 4 4.25 1.25 2.25
C ALA A 4 3.79 2.52 2.92
N GLU A 5 4.68 3.14 3.67
CA GLU A 5 4.41 4.35 4.44
C GLU A 5 5.61 5.29 4.36
N GLY A 6 5.35 6.57 4.10
CA GLY A 6 6.36 7.62 4.08
C GLY A 6 7.57 7.30 3.19
N ILE A 7 8.76 7.21 3.79
CA ILE A 7 10.02 6.90 3.07
C ILE A 7 10.01 5.55 2.36
N GLY A 8 9.09 4.65 2.70
CA GLY A 8 8.90 3.37 2.03
C GLY A 8 8.18 3.45 0.68
N ALA A 9 7.54 4.57 0.37
CA ALA A 9 6.78 4.73 -0.87
C ALA A 9 7.67 4.53 -2.12
N GLY A 10 8.85 5.17 -2.17
CA GLY A 10 9.79 5.01 -3.29
C GLY A 10 10.25 3.54 -3.49
N PRO A 11 10.77 2.88 -2.46
CA PRO A 11 11.11 1.46 -2.50
C PRO A 11 9.94 0.56 -2.92
N ALA A 12 8.73 0.85 -2.47
CA ALA A 12 7.54 0.07 -2.83
C ALA A 12 7.13 0.23 -4.30
N LEU A 13 7.22 1.45 -4.87
CA LEU A 13 7.01 1.68 -6.30
C LEU A 13 8.04 0.88 -7.11
N ALA A 14 9.31 0.99 -6.72
CA ALA A 14 10.39 0.29 -7.39
C ALA A 14 10.26 -1.24 -7.28
N LEU A 15 9.78 -1.76 -6.14
CA LEU A 15 9.46 -3.17 -5.95
C LEU A 15 8.29 -3.60 -6.85
N ALA A 16 7.20 -2.82 -6.89
CA ALA A 16 6.02 -3.13 -7.68
C ALA A 16 6.33 -3.30 -9.18
N GLU A 17 7.20 -2.45 -9.72
CA GLU A 17 7.64 -2.53 -11.12
C GLU A 17 8.49 -3.76 -11.44
N ARG A 18 9.22 -4.29 -10.45
CA ARG A 18 10.13 -5.44 -10.62
C ARG A 18 9.49 -6.77 -10.20
N CYS A 19 8.38 -6.74 -9.49
CA CYS A 19 7.65 -7.95 -9.13
C CYS A 19 7.14 -8.65 -10.40
N GLY A 20 7.61 -9.87 -10.63
CA GLY A 20 6.82 -10.85 -11.35
C GLY A 20 5.95 -11.63 -10.36
N PRO A 21 4.83 -12.24 -10.80
CA PRO A 21 3.69 -11.50 -11.38
C PRO A 21 3.42 -10.15 -10.70
N ALA A 22 2.72 -9.25 -11.42
CA ALA A 22 2.38 -7.92 -10.91
C ALA A 22 1.60 -8.00 -9.58
N PRO A 23 1.84 -7.08 -8.63
CA PRO A 23 1.13 -7.07 -7.36
C PRO A 23 -0.37 -6.79 -7.58
N ARG A 24 -1.22 -7.57 -6.91
CA ARG A 24 -2.69 -7.37 -6.94
C ARG A 24 -3.13 -5.97 -6.54
N LEU A 25 -2.41 -5.34 -5.61
CA LEU A 25 -2.71 -4.02 -5.08
C LEU A 25 -1.46 -3.45 -4.40
N VAL A 26 -1.22 -2.16 -4.62
CA VAL A 26 -0.24 -1.34 -3.90
C VAL A 26 -0.96 -0.29 -3.07
N LEU A 27 -0.70 -0.26 -1.77
CA LEU A 27 -1.24 0.74 -0.85
C LEU A 27 -0.10 1.62 -0.33
N ILE A 28 -0.20 2.93 -0.52
CA ILE A 28 0.82 3.89 -0.09
C ILE A 28 0.22 4.85 0.93
N GLY A 29 0.82 4.93 2.10
CA GLY A 29 0.59 5.98 3.08
C GLY A 29 1.58 7.11 2.93
N CYS A 30 1.08 8.34 3.04
CA CYS A 30 1.86 9.55 2.86
C CYS A 30 1.53 10.57 3.95
N TRP A 31 2.56 11.22 4.47
CA TRP A 31 2.49 12.33 5.45
C TRP A 31 2.72 13.68 4.76
N GLN A 32 3.19 13.62 3.52
CA GLN A 32 3.58 14.68 2.60
C GLN A 32 3.28 14.18 1.18
N SER A 33 3.46 15.02 0.16
CA SER A 33 3.16 14.59 -1.21
C SER A 33 3.92 13.30 -1.61
N PRO A 34 3.25 12.33 -2.25
CA PRO A 34 3.87 11.07 -2.65
C PRO A 34 5.02 11.29 -3.65
N PRO A 35 5.98 10.36 -3.75
CA PRO A 35 7.13 10.48 -4.65
C PRO A 35 6.78 10.33 -6.14
N ALA A 36 5.50 10.16 -6.46
CA ALA A 36 4.98 10.01 -7.81
C ALA A 36 3.65 10.76 -7.95
N ARG A 37 3.32 11.14 -9.19
CA ARG A 37 2.09 11.87 -9.50
C ARG A 37 0.86 11.03 -9.17
N LEU A 38 -0.09 11.60 -8.44
CA LEU A 38 -1.44 11.07 -8.26
C LEU A 38 -2.27 11.23 -9.52
N CYS A 39 -3.16 10.27 -9.79
CA CYS A 39 -4.17 10.36 -10.83
C CYS A 39 -5.46 9.64 -10.41
N PRO A 40 -6.60 9.86 -11.09
CA PRO A 40 -7.77 9.01 -10.89
C PRO A 40 -7.41 7.55 -11.22
N SER A 41 -7.73 6.62 -10.32
CA SER A 41 -7.55 5.19 -10.56
C SER A 41 -8.48 4.70 -11.66
N ARG A 42 -7.98 3.87 -12.57
CA ARG A 42 -8.78 3.17 -13.60
C ARG A 42 -9.28 1.79 -13.15
N PHE A 43 -8.88 1.34 -11.96
CA PHE A 43 -9.21 0.01 -11.43
C PHE A 43 -10.33 0.06 -10.40
N LEU A 44 -11.26 -0.88 -10.51
CA LEU A 44 -12.23 -1.19 -9.48
C LEU A 44 -11.62 -2.18 -8.49
N THR A 45 -11.43 -1.74 -7.24
CA THR A 45 -10.86 -2.57 -6.19
C THR A 45 -11.86 -2.68 -5.05
N ALA A 46 -12.59 -3.80 -5.01
CA ALA A 46 -13.59 -4.06 -3.97
C ALA A 46 -12.96 -4.09 -2.57
N GLY A 47 -13.73 -3.70 -1.57
CA GLY A 47 -13.30 -3.67 -0.16
C GLY A 47 -12.58 -2.38 0.25
N LEU A 48 -12.14 -1.54 -0.69
CA LEU A 48 -11.60 -0.22 -0.37
C LEU A 48 -12.72 0.80 -0.12
N PRO A 49 -12.50 1.79 0.76
CA PRO A 49 -13.42 2.90 0.96
C PRO A 49 -13.72 3.63 -0.36
N PRO A 50 -14.97 4.05 -0.61
CA PRO A 50 -15.39 4.64 -1.90
C PRO A 50 -14.69 5.96 -2.23
N GLU A 51 -14.20 6.68 -1.21
CA GLU A 51 -13.42 7.92 -1.35
C GLU A 51 -11.99 7.67 -1.83
N ALA A 52 -11.45 6.47 -1.63
CA ALA A 52 -10.10 6.09 -2.04
C ALA A 52 -10.07 5.79 -3.55
N ILE A 53 -9.99 6.84 -4.36
CA ILE A 53 -9.99 6.79 -5.83
C ILE A 53 -8.71 7.34 -6.48
N ALA A 54 -7.78 7.87 -5.68
CA ALA A 54 -6.46 8.27 -6.13
C ALA A 54 -5.57 7.04 -6.34
N GLY A 55 -5.10 6.86 -7.58
CA GLY A 55 -4.03 5.95 -7.96
C GLY A 55 -2.70 6.69 -8.10
N ILE A 56 -1.68 5.94 -8.52
CA ILE A 56 -0.32 6.44 -8.76
C ILE A 56 0.00 6.26 -10.23
N ALA A 57 0.26 7.36 -10.95
CA ALA A 57 0.28 7.35 -12.41
C ALA A 57 1.23 6.29 -13.03
N PRO A 58 2.50 6.14 -12.59
CA PRO A 58 3.36 5.07 -13.10
C PRO A 58 2.81 3.65 -12.90
N LEU A 59 2.17 3.37 -11.76
CA LEU A 59 1.58 2.07 -11.49
C LEU A 59 0.34 1.83 -12.33
N GLU A 60 -0.49 2.86 -12.47
CA GLU A 60 -1.70 2.80 -13.29
C GLU A 60 -1.36 2.50 -14.75
N ASP A 61 -0.33 3.15 -15.28
CA ASP A 61 0.19 2.92 -16.63
C ASP A 61 0.80 1.53 -16.80
N ALA A 62 1.41 0.98 -15.75
CA ALA A 62 1.91 -0.39 -15.69
C ALA A 62 0.82 -1.46 -15.50
N GLY A 63 -0.46 -1.07 -15.38
CA GLY A 63 -1.55 -2.02 -15.17
C GLY A 63 -1.69 -2.49 -13.71
N ILE A 64 -1.09 -1.78 -12.76
CA ILE A 64 -1.02 -2.15 -11.35
C ILE A 64 -1.99 -1.28 -10.53
N PRO A 65 -3.02 -1.87 -9.89
CA PRO A 65 -3.92 -1.12 -9.02
C PRO A 65 -3.17 -0.51 -7.84
N ALA A 66 -3.37 0.78 -7.60
CA ALA A 66 -2.77 1.49 -6.47
C ALA A 66 -3.81 2.35 -5.74
N ARG A 67 -3.65 2.52 -4.42
CA ARG A 67 -4.38 3.51 -3.62
C ARG A 67 -3.47 4.25 -2.66
N VAL A 68 -3.88 5.47 -2.35
CA VAL A 68 -3.13 6.37 -1.47
C VAL A 68 -3.96 6.75 -0.27
N ALA A 69 -3.39 6.56 0.92
CA ALA A 69 -3.86 7.14 2.16
C ALA A 69 -3.04 8.39 2.46
N SER A 70 -3.71 9.46 2.86
CA SER A 70 -3.07 10.71 3.25
C SER A 70 -3.74 11.35 4.45
N ARG A 71 -2.92 11.86 5.37
CA ARG A 71 -3.36 12.72 6.47
C ARG A 71 -3.46 14.20 6.07
N ALA A 72 -2.91 14.58 4.92
CA ALA A 72 -2.93 15.95 4.42
C ALA A 72 -4.19 16.28 3.58
N GLY A 73 -5.02 15.28 3.28
CA GLY A 73 -6.33 15.47 2.63
C GLY A 73 -6.26 15.71 1.12
N GLU A 74 -5.27 15.17 0.41
CA GLU A 74 -5.20 15.25 -1.05
C GLU A 74 -6.46 14.64 -1.70
N PRO A 75 -7.02 15.28 -2.75
CA PRO A 75 -8.25 14.82 -3.38
C PRO A 75 -8.19 13.36 -3.87
N GLY A 76 -9.20 12.59 -3.48
CA GLY A 76 -9.34 11.17 -3.86
C GLY A 76 -8.45 10.21 -3.07
N CYS A 77 -7.59 10.69 -2.16
CA CYS A 77 -6.92 9.82 -1.20
C CYS A 77 -7.89 9.36 -0.10
N PHE A 78 -7.59 8.22 0.51
CA PHE A 78 -8.20 7.85 1.78
C PHE A 78 -7.70 8.79 2.88
N GLU A 79 -8.62 9.36 3.67
CA GLU A 79 -8.26 10.21 4.81
C GLU A 79 -7.90 9.33 6.01
N GLY A 80 -6.59 9.13 6.26
CA GLY A 80 -6.14 8.31 7.39
C GLY A 80 -4.78 7.64 7.18
N GLU A 81 -4.56 6.55 7.92
CA GLU A 81 -3.36 5.72 7.86
C GLU A 81 -3.45 4.66 6.75
N VAL A 82 -2.32 4.26 6.17
CA VAL A 82 -2.31 3.15 5.18
C VAL A 82 -2.79 1.84 5.79
N MET A 83 -2.55 1.62 7.09
CA MET A 83 -2.93 0.38 7.76
C MET A 83 -4.42 0.31 8.04
N GLU A 84 -5.08 1.44 8.28
CA GLU A 84 -6.55 1.52 8.34
C GLU A 84 -7.15 1.17 6.96
N MET A 85 -6.63 1.77 5.89
CA MET A 85 -7.05 1.45 4.52
C MET A 85 -6.82 -0.02 4.16
N LEU A 86 -5.70 -0.61 4.61
CA LEU A 86 -5.42 -2.03 4.43
C LEU A 86 -6.44 -2.90 5.19
N GLN A 87 -6.80 -2.54 6.43
CA GLN A 87 -7.82 -3.25 7.19
C GLN A 87 -9.18 -3.25 6.48
N HIS A 88 -9.60 -2.11 5.91
CA HIS A 88 -10.81 -2.03 5.09
C HIS A 88 -10.77 -3.03 3.93
N TYR A 89 -9.67 -3.01 3.17
CA TYR A 89 -9.49 -3.92 2.05
C TYR A 89 -9.52 -5.39 2.48
N LEU A 90 -8.81 -5.76 3.56
CA LEU A 90 -8.77 -7.13 4.08
C LEU A 90 -10.12 -7.61 4.62
N ALA A 91 -10.91 -6.73 5.25
CA ALA A 91 -12.24 -7.06 5.73
C ALA A 91 -13.21 -7.40 4.59
N GLY A 92 -12.94 -6.93 3.37
CA GLY A 92 -13.68 -7.28 2.16
C GLY A 92 -13.27 -8.61 1.52
N LEU A 93 -12.21 -9.26 2.01
CA LEU A 93 -11.74 -10.54 1.49
C LEU A 93 -12.29 -11.73 2.28
N THR A 94 -12.55 -12.82 1.58
CA THR A 94 -12.71 -14.12 2.21
C THR A 94 -11.38 -14.62 2.78
N PRO A 95 -11.38 -15.54 3.77
CA PRO A 95 -10.16 -16.14 4.30
C PRO A 95 -9.30 -16.84 3.24
N GLU A 96 -9.93 -17.39 2.20
CA GLU A 96 -9.22 -18.03 1.08
C GLU A 96 -8.50 -16.99 0.21
N GLU A 97 -9.17 -15.89 -0.15
CA GLU A 97 -8.57 -14.80 -0.91
C GLU A 97 -7.42 -14.13 -0.15
N ALA A 98 -7.57 -13.95 1.16
CA ALA A 98 -6.52 -13.40 2.01
C ALA A 98 -5.27 -14.32 2.05
N ARG A 99 -5.48 -15.64 2.13
CA ARG A 99 -4.40 -16.65 2.13
C ARG A 99 -3.80 -16.94 0.76
N ALA A 100 -4.36 -16.42 -0.32
CA ALA A 100 -3.81 -16.58 -1.66
C ALA A 100 -2.74 -15.53 -2.01
N VAL A 101 -2.61 -14.46 -1.22
CA VAL A 101 -1.79 -13.29 -1.61
C VAL A 101 -0.76 -12.95 -0.53
N PRO A 102 0.55 -13.01 -0.83
CA PRO A 102 1.58 -12.54 0.08
C PRO A 102 1.55 -11.01 0.18
N LEU A 103 1.97 -10.47 1.32
CA LEU A 103 2.15 -9.04 1.56
C LEU A 103 3.64 -8.71 1.70
N ALA A 104 4.12 -7.76 0.90
CA ALA A 104 5.40 -7.10 1.13
C ALA A 104 5.14 -5.72 1.76
N ALA A 105 5.90 -5.39 2.80
CA ALA A 105 5.73 -4.15 3.56
C ALA A 105 7.02 -3.32 3.59
N CYS A 106 6.97 -2.09 3.10
CA CYS A 106 8.07 -1.11 3.13
C CYS A 106 7.72 0.01 4.12
N LEU A 107 8.08 -0.17 5.40
CA LEU A 107 7.61 0.69 6.49
C LEU A 107 8.78 1.27 7.29
N PRO A 108 8.64 2.46 7.92
CA PRO A 108 9.65 3.01 8.82
C PRO A 108 9.99 2.07 9.98
N ALA A 109 11.25 2.04 10.40
CA ALA A 109 11.69 1.23 11.53
C ALA A 109 11.00 1.68 12.83
N GLY A 110 10.16 0.82 13.40
CA GLY A 110 9.54 1.00 14.72
C GLY A 110 8.04 1.35 14.73
N ALA A 111 7.47 1.89 13.64
CA ALA A 111 6.11 2.41 13.67
C ALA A 111 5.01 1.36 13.44
N LEU A 112 5.26 0.35 12.60
CA LEU A 112 4.19 -0.51 12.06
C LEU A 112 4.51 -2.02 12.04
N ALA A 113 5.64 -2.42 12.63
CA ALA A 113 6.04 -3.83 12.65
C ALA A 113 5.03 -4.71 13.41
N THR A 114 4.48 -4.21 14.53
CA THR A 114 3.49 -4.94 15.34
C THR A 114 2.19 -5.18 14.58
N GLU A 115 1.68 -4.16 13.87
CA GLU A 115 0.45 -4.28 13.10
C GLU A 115 0.63 -5.27 11.94
N VAL A 116 1.78 -5.21 11.27
CA VAL A 116 2.12 -6.14 10.20
C VAL A 116 2.34 -7.57 10.69
N ASP A 117 2.93 -7.76 11.87
CA ASP A 117 3.04 -9.08 12.49
C ASP A 117 1.68 -9.68 12.83
N GLY A 118 0.70 -8.86 13.22
CA GLY A 118 -0.70 -9.27 13.38
C GLY A 118 -1.33 -9.86 12.12
N LEU A 119 -0.85 -9.48 10.93
CA LEU A 119 -1.37 -9.98 9.66
C LEU A 119 -0.87 -11.38 9.29
N ARG A 120 0.15 -11.91 9.98
CA ARG A 120 0.72 -13.24 9.70
C ARG A 120 -0.28 -14.39 9.90
N GLY A 121 -1.31 -14.19 10.73
CA GLY A 121 -2.39 -15.18 10.91
C GLY A 121 -3.49 -15.12 9.84
N VAL A 122 -3.54 -14.03 9.08
CA VAL A 122 -4.60 -13.74 8.10
C VAL A 122 -4.13 -14.01 6.67
N LEU A 123 -2.90 -13.65 6.35
CA LEU A 123 -2.35 -13.67 4.99
C LEU A 123 -1.53 -14.93 4.68
N ALA A 124 -1.29 -15.17 3.39
CA ALA A 124 -0.45 -16.27 2.88
C ALA A 124 0.98 -16.24 3.46
N GLY A 125 1.49 -15.02 3.65
CA GLY A 125 2.84 -14.72 4.06
C GLY A 125 3.04 -13.21 4.11
N VAL A 126 3.96 -12.79 4.99
CA VAL A 126 4.27 -11.37 5.21
C VAL A 126 5.79 -11.20 5.21
N GLU A 127 6.27 -10.41 4.25
CA GLU A 127 7.66 -10.02 4.09
C GLU A 127 7.83 -8.53 4.45
N LEU A 128 8.73 -8.25 5.38
CA LEU A 128 9.04 -6.90 5.83
C LEU A 128 10.37 -6.46 5.20
N ALA A 129 10.30 -5.47 4.32
CA ALA A 129 11.48 -4.80 3.81
C ALA A 129 11.98 -3.83 4.89
N ARG A 130 13.12 -4.14 5.50
CA ARG A 130 13.81 -3.19 6.37
C ARG A 130 14.46 -2.13 5.50
N LEU A 131 13.90 -0.93 5.53
CA LEU A 131 14.53 0.22 4.92
C LEU A 131 15.72 0.64 5.78
N PRO A 132 16.86 1.02 5.16
CA PRO A 132 17.91 1.68 5.91
C PRO A 132 17.33 2.93 6.58
N PRO A 133 17.86 3.37 7.74
CA PRO A 133 17.47 4.67 8.29
C PRO A 133 17.63 5.71 7.18
N GLY A 134 16.55 6.42 6.87
CA GLY A 134 16.65 7.53 5.92
C GLY A 134 17.67 8.51 6.49
N ASP A 135 18.63 8.93 5.66
CA ASP A 135 19.54 10.00 6.04
C ASP A 135 18.67 11.22 6.38
N GLY A 136 18.55 11.50 7.68
CA GLY A 136 17.75 12.60 8.17
C GLY A 136 18.23 13.89 7.52
N GLN A 137 17.35 14.50 6.75
CA GLN A 137 17.45 15.89 6.34
C GLN A 137 16.18 16.60 6.79
#